data_AF-A0A068VKU3-F1
#
_entry.id   AF-A0A068VKU3-F1
#
_cell.length_a   1.000
_cell.length_b   1.000
_cell.length_c   1.000
_cell.angle_alpha   90.00
_cell.angle_beta   90.00
_cell.angle_gamma   90.00
#
_symmetry.space_group_name_H-M   'P 1'
#
loop_
_entity.id
_entity.type
_entity.pdbx_description
1 polymer ?
#
loop_
_entity_poly.entity_id
_entity_poly.type
_entity_poly.pdbx_seq_one_letter_code
_entity_poly.pdbx_strand_id
1 'polypeptide(L)' 'MRGYKWDKTTGASYNAVGTNGRKYLLPALVDPNTLECSTIV' A
#
# COMPACT_ATOMS: atom_id res chain seq x y z
N MET A 1 16.39 -9.97 6.29
CA MET A 1 16.00 -8.55 6.51
C MET A 1 14.67 -8.33 5.81
N ARG A 2 13.66 -7.90 6.56
CA ARG A 2 12.22 -8.09 6.29
C ARG A 2 11.77 -7.32 5.03
N GLY A 3 10.91 -7.91 4.21
CA GLY A 3 10.47 -7.34 2.92
C GLY A 3 9.44 -6.21 3.08
N TYR A 4 9.88 -5.01 3.47
CA TYR A 4 9.04 -3.81 3.49
C TYR A 4 9.36 -2.93 2.27
N LYS A 5 8.33 -2.41 1.60
CA LYS A 5 8.46 -1.42 0.51
C LYS A 5 8.52 -0.01 1.10
N TRP A 6 9.62 0.69 0.87
CA TRP A 6 9.85 2.06 1.36
C TRP A 6 10.60 2.89 0.32
N ASP A 7 10.32 4.19 0.30
CA ASP A 7 10.95 5.15 -0.59
C ASP A 7 12.32 5.56 -0.04
N LYS A 8 13.38 5.38 -0.84
CA LYS A 8 14.75 5.65 -0.39
C LYS A 8 15.04 7.14 -0.16
N THR A 9 14.31 8.02 -0.83
CA THR A 9 14.51 9.47 -0.78
C THR A 9 13.77 10.09 0.39
N THR A 10 12.53 9.66 0.65
CA THR A 10 11.69 10.21 1.72
C THR A 10 11.67 9.36 2.99
N GLY A 11 12.12 8.11 2.93
CA GLY A 11 11.99 7.14 4.02
C GLY A 11 10.56 6.62 4.24
N ALA A 12 9.58 7.14 3.48
CA ALA A 12 8.18 6.80 3.66
C ALA A 12 7.85 5.39 3.13
N SER A 13 6.96 4.69 3.81
CA SER A 13 6.43 3.41 3.32
C SER A 13 5.34 3.62 2.28
N TYR A 14 5.19 2.68 1.34
CA TYR A 14 4.15 2.70 0.33
C TYR A 14 3.73 1.28 -0.02
N ASN A 15 2.47 1.11 -0.44
CA ASN A 15 1.95 -0.19 -0.89
C ASN A 15 1.69 -0.21 -2.40
N ALA A 16 1.37 0.93 -3.03
CA ALA A 16 1.05 1.02 -4.46
C ALA A 16 2.00 1.94 -5.24
N VAL A 17 2.17 1.64 -6.53
CA VAL A 17 2.84 2.52 -7.52
C VAL A 17 1.86 2.81 -8.64
N GLY A 18 1.43 4.06 -8.75
CA GLY A 18 0.52 4.51 -9.80
C GLY A 18 1.26 4.91 -11.08
N THR A 19 0.49 5.40 -12.06
CA THR A 19 1.02 5.93 -13.32
C THR A 19 2.11 6.99 -13.07
N ASN A 20 3.13 7.02 -13.92
CA ASN A 20 4.32 7.88 -13.80
C ASN A 20 5.17 7.61 -12.53
N GLY A 21 5.06 6.44 -11.92
CA GLY A 21 5.92 6.02 -10.82
C GLY A 21 5.60 6.69 -9.48
N ARG A 22 4.46 7.36 -9.35
CA ARG A 22 4.02 7.95 -8.09
C ARG A 22 3.72 6.86 -7.07
N LYS A 23 4.25 7.03 -5.85
CA LYS A 23 4.11 6.06 -4.75
C LYS A 23 2.98 6.50 -3.83
N TYR A 24 2.12 5.55 -3.46
CA TYR A 24 0.95 5.81 -2.62
C TYR A 24 0.91 4.84 -1.45
N LEU A 25 0.39 5.33 -0.33
CA LEU A 25 -0.07 4.49 0.77
C LEU A 25 -1.60 4.50 0.76
N LEU A 26 -2.16 3.47 0.13
CA LEU A 26 -3.61 3.30 -0.02
C LEU A 26 -4.21 2.64 1.24
N PRO A 27 -5.45 3.01 1.62
CA PRO A 27 -6.16 2.34 2.70
C PRO A 27 -6.52 0.90 2.32
N ALA A 28 -6.73 0.07 3.34
CA ALA A 28 -7.40 -1.20 3.16
C ALA A 28 -8.92 -1.00 3.10
N LEU A 29 -9.61 -1.84 2.34
CA LEU A 29 -11.07 -1.90 2.30
C LEU A 29 -11.55 -3.10 3.11
N VAL A 30 -12.63 -2.89 3.86
CA VAL A 30 -13.31 -3.95 4.60
C VAL A 30 -14.56 -4.33 3.81
N ASP A 31 -14.71 -5.62 3.49
CA ASP A 31 -15.97 -6.14 2.95
C ASP A 31 -16.98 -6.26 4.11
N PRO A 32 -18.12 -5.55 4.07
CA PRO A 32 -19.10 -5.58 5.16
C PRO A 32 -19.83 -6.92 5.30
N ASN A 33 -19.82 -7.78 4.28
CA ASN A 33 -20.55 -9.06 4.29
C ASN A 33 -19.70 -10.20 4.87
N THR A 34 -18.39 -10.17 4.64
CA THR A 34 -17.45 -11.21 5.09
C THR A 34 -16.56 -10.73 6.24
N LEU A 35 -16.55 -9.42 6.53
CA LEU A 35 -15.62 -8.76 7.45
C LEU A 35 -14.14 -8.93 7.06
N GLU A 36 -13.86 -9.37 5.84
CA GLU A 36 -12.51 -9.51 5.34
C GLU A 36 -11.90 -8.16 5.03
N CYS A 37 -10.61 -8.01 5.35
CA CYS A 37 -9.84 -6.82 5.07
C CYS A 37 -8.92 -7.08 3.88
N SER A 38 -9.09 -6.30 2.82
CA SER A 38 -8.31 -6.40 1.58
C SER A 38 -7.56 -5.11 1.32
N THR A 39 -6.27 -5.22 1.00
CA THR A 39 -5.54 -4.07 0.46
C THR A 39 -5.84 -3.94 -1.03
N ILE A 40 -6.04 -2.72 -1.53
CA ILE A 40 -6.12 -2.46 -2.98
C ILE A 40 -4.69 -2.50 -3.55
N VAL A 41 -4.06 -3.68 -3.60
CA VAL A 41 -2.77 -3.96 -4.25
C VAL A 41 -2.54 -5.44 -4.47
#